data_AF-A0A917FE80-F1
#
_entry.id   AF-A0A917FE80-F1
#
_cell.length_a   1.000
_cell.length_b   1.000
_cell.length_c   1.000
_cell.angle_alpha   90.00
_cell.angle_beta   90.00
_cell.angle_gamma   90.00
#
_symmetry.space_group_name_H-M   'P 1'
#
loop_
_entity.id
_entity.type
_entity.pdbx_description
1 polymer ?
#
loop_
_entity_poly.entity_id
_entity_poly.type
_entity_poly.pdbx_seq_one_letter_code
_entity_poly.pdbx_strand_id
1 'polypeptide(L)'
;MSLALDLDPFEGWSPHAKQIEVMESQVRNNVLNCGRRGGKTNVGARKFFDNILDDIERGKGLPYKPPKNLKKMKKPKPKLEYWCVSPTYAMSEIQQEELSDVLPEDMIESWDMSKNRIWLKGWVLIQFKSADNPKSLVGKGLDGVWLDEASKMKAETWTGYLSYALADKGGWSVWTTTPEGINWFAEDIVLRGQFIDAGLEEEQYLSDPEWRNFYWTSLDNPIPELQRNIQRMIETYPERYVDREIRAKFNVFHGQVYDEFKRTTHVVDMRCLDESIHLYEITYPDGSTKDITFSRFIGGMDHGWNDPAVLLAIGCIGEDYYIVEESYAQHVNVLVVGSDGALEDCLVKRYKEMNDRYHFDEIWADPSEPEYISTYRNYDLPVKEANNTIGPGIREVSTLYKVKVGTGRPNIYVNRECKNEIKETENYKWKEKAGQHTEEPEDKNNHTQDSKRYAIYNDREGDTGFAFG
;
A
#
# COMPACT_ATOMS: atom_id res chain seq x y z
N MET A 1 -10.32 43.73 -15.26
CA MET A 1 -10.78 42.82 -16.32
C MET A 1 -11.53 41.72 -15.60
N SER A 2 -12.82 41.58 -15.84
CA SER A 2 -13.61 40.48 -15.32
C SER A 2 -12.99 39.18 -15.83
N LEU A 3 -12.63 38.27 -14.93
CA LEU A 3 -12.18 36.90 -15.22
C LEU A 3 -13.39 35.94 -15.22
N ALA A 4 -14.56 36.44 -15.65
CA ALA A 4 -15.73 35.58 -15.82
C ALA A 4 -15.41 34.59 -16.94
N LEU A 5 -15.35 33.31 -16.58
CA LEU A 5 -15.24 32.22 -17.54
C LEU A 5 -16.53 32.18 -18.36
N ASP A 6 -16.41 32.23 -19.69
CA ASP A 6 -17.57 32.13 -20.61
C ASP A 6 -18.08 30.66 -20.72
N LEU A 7 -17.36 29.69 -20.15
CA LEU A 7 -17.63 28.25 -20.16
C LEU A 7 -17.49 27.68 -18.75
N ASP A 8 -18.39 26.75 -18.38
CA ASP A 8 -18.27 26.00 -17.12
C ASP A 8 -17.02 25.11 -17.17
N PRO A 9 -16.02 25.32 -16.28
CA PRO A 9 -14.79 24.54 -16.29
C PRO A 9 -15.01 23.05 -15.98
N PHE A 10 -16.21 22.66 -15.54
CA PHE A 10 -16.58 21.29 -15.24
C PHE A 10 -17.51 20.68 -16.28
N GLU A 11 -17.70 21.32 -17.45
CA GLU A 11 -18.53 20.81 -18.54
C GLU A 11 -18.10 19.37 -18.94
N GLY A 12 -19.08 18.47 -19.06
CA GLY A 12 -18.85 17.06 -19.42
C GLY A 12 -18.45 16.14 -18.25
N TRP A 13 -18.25 16.68 -17.04
CA TRP A 13 -18.07 15.85 -15.84
C TRP A 13 -19.42 15.32 -15.33
N SER A 14 -19.47 14.02 -15.03
CA SER A 14 -20.67 13.36 -14.52
C SER A 14 -20.43 12.86 -13.08
N PRO A 15 -20.54 13.73 -12.06
CA PRO A 15 -20.29 13.36 -10.67
C PRO A 15 -21.38 12.43 -10.11
N HIS A 16 -21.01 11.56 -9.17
CA HIS A 16 -21.99 10.89 -8.32
C HIS A 16 -22.41 11.76 -7.13
N ALA A 17 -23.51 11.40 -6.45
CA ALA A 17 -24.12 12.23 -5.41
C ALA A 17 -23.14 12.74 -4.33
N LYS A 18 -22.22 11.87 -3.87
CA LYS A 18 -21.21 12.24 -2.88
C LYS A 18 -20.18 13.26 -3.38
N GLN A 19 -19.85 13.24 -4.67
CA GLN A 19 -18.96 14.25 -5.26
C GLN A 19 -19.67 15.60 -5.39
N ILE A 20 -20.97 15.60 -5.65
CA ILE A 20 -21.80 16.82 -5.64
C ILE A 20 -21.78 17.45 -4.24
N GLU A 21 -21.97 16.65 -3.18
CA GLU A 21 -21.91 17.13 -1.79
C GLU A 21 -20.59 17.84 -1.46
N VAL A 22 -19.47 17.39 -2.04
CA VAL A 22 -18.15 18.02 -1.87
C VAL A 22 -18.10 19.38 -2.58
N MET A 23 -18.57 19.46 -3.82
CA MET A 23 -18.54 20.70 -4.59
C MET A 23 -19.41 21.79 -3.96
N GLU A 24 -20.57 21.43 -3.44
CA GLU A 24 -21.49 22.34 -2.73
C GLU A 24 -20.94 22.87 -1.40
N SER A 25 -19.89 22.25 -0.85
CA SER A 25 -19.32 22.63 0.43
C SER A 25 -18.56 23.94 0.36
N GLN A 26 -18.89 24.86 1.27
CA GLN A 26 -18.18 26.13 1.44
C GLN A 26 -17.37 26.17 2.76
N VAL A 27 -17.22 25.00 3.41
CA VAL A 27 -16.48 24.85 4.66
C VAL A 27 -14.97 24.99 4.39
N ARG A 28 -14.24 25.55 5.36
CA ARG A 28 -12.82 25.88 5.23
C ARG A 28 -11.94 24.64 4.99
N ASN A 29 -12.20 23.53 5.69
CA ASN A 29 -11.42 22.30 5.56
C ASN A 29 -12.34 21.16 5.11
N ASN A 30 -12.11 20.62 3.91
CA ASN A 30 -12.91 19.55 3.33
C ASN A 30 -12.10 18.24 3.32
N VAL A 31 -12.56 17.23 4.06
CA VAL A 31 -11.82 15.99 4.30
C VAL A 31 -12.50 14.81 3.64
N LEU A 32 -11.97 14.34 2.51
CA LEU A 32 -12.54 13.25 1.72
C LEU A 32 -11.88 11.91 2.11
N ASN A 33 -12.63 11.08 2.84
CA ASN A 33 -12.22 9.77 3.33
C ASN A 33 -12.84 8.69 2.43
N CYS A 34 -12.08 8.16 1.47
CA CYS A 34 -12.69 7.42 0.36
C CYS A 34 -11.98 6.11 0.03
N GLY A 35 -12.74 5.16 -0.50
CA GLY A 35 -12.18 3.93 -1.08
C GLY A 35 -11.33 4.23 -2.32
N ARG A 36 -10.39 3.33 -2.63
CA ARG A 36 -9.63 3.37 -3.88
C ARG A 36 -10.58 3.36 -5.08
N ARG A 37 -10.23 4.07 -6.16
CA ARG A 37 -11.09 4.18 -7.35
C ARG A 37 -12.49 4.76 -7.06
N GLY A 38 -12.72 5.35 -5.88
CA GLY A 38 -13.93 6.13 -5.58
C GLY A 38 -13.96 7.51 -6.26
N GLY A 39 -13.00 7.87 -7.12
CA GLY A 39 -12.99 9.17 -7.79
C GLY A 39 -12.63 10.37 -6.89
N LYS A 40 -11.97 10.12 -5.75
CA LYS A 40 -11.59 11.15 -4.76
C LYS A 40 -10.62 12.20 -5.31
N THR A 41 -9.59 11.79 -6.04
CA THR A 41 -8.56 12.70 -6.55
C THR A 41 -9.14 13.63 -7.64
N ASN A 42 -10.00 13.08 -8.50
CA ASN A 42 -10.72 13.82 -9.55
C ASN A 42 -11.64 14.93 -9.00
N VAL A 43 -12.44 14.62 -7.98
CA VAL A 43 -13.26 15.66 -7.29
C VAL A 43 -12.39 16.59 -6.44
N GLY A 44 -11.27 16.10 -5.89
CA GLY A 44 -10.29 16.91 -5.16
C GLY A 44 -9.68 18.02 -6.02
N ALA A 45 -9.27 17.70 -7.25
CA ALA A 45 -8.77 18.68 -8.22
C ALA A 45 -9.82 19.74 -8.58
N ARG A 46 -11.07 19.30 -8.82
CA ARG A 46 -12.20 20.18 -9.12
C ARG A 46 -12.53 21.10 -7.96
N LYS A 47 -12.63 20.56 -6.74
CA LYS A 47 -12.90 21.36 -5.55
C LYS A 47 -11.77 22.33 -5.23
N PHE A 48 -10.52 21.91 -5.44
CA PHE A 48 -9.37 22.78 -5.31
C PHE A 48 -9.44 23.97 -6.28
N PHE A 49 -9.77 23.72 -7.55
CA PHE A 49 -9.89 24.79 -8.53
C PHE A 49 -11.12 25.68 -8.31
N ASP A 50 -12.26 25.09 -7.96
CA ASP A 50 -13.50 25.80 -7.56
C ASP A 50 -13.23 26.83 -6.46
N ASN A 51 -12.52 26.41 -5.40
CA ASN A 51 -12.15 27.33 -4.31
C ASN A 51 -11.17 28.44 -4.77
N ILE A 52 -10.33 28.18 -5.78
CA ILE A 52 -9.47 29.21 -6.39
C ILE A 52 -10.31 30.23 -7.15
N LEU A 53 -11.31 29.78 -7.91
CA LEU A 53 -12.25 30.66 -8.61
C LEU A 53 -13.02 31.53 -7.62
N ASP A 54 -13.56 30.93 -6.56
CA ASP A 54 -14.24 31.64 -5.46
C ASP A 54 -13.34 32.73 -4.84
N ASP A 55 -12.07 32.41 -4.58
CA ASP A 55 -11.09 33.38 -4.07
C ASP A 55 -10.83 34.53 -5.06
N ILE A 56 -10.75 34.24 -6.37
CA ILE A 56 -10.56 35.24 -7.42
C ILE A 56 -11.79 36.15 -7.52
N GLU A 57 -13.00 35.59 -7.54
CA GLU A 57 -14.27 36.31 -7.65
C GLU A 57 -14.52 37.23 -6.44
N ARG A 58 -14.23 36.74 -5.24
CA ARG A 58 -14.30 37.54 -3.99
C ARG A 58 -13.20 38.61 -3.93
N GLY A 59 -12.27 38.61 -4.89
CA GLY A 59 -11.17 39.56 -4.94
C GLY A 59 -10.14 39.35 -3.83
N LYS A 60 -10.00 38.12 -3.31
CA LYS A 60 -9.04 37.77 -2.26
C LYS A 60 -7.62 38.18 -2.66
N GLY A 61 -6.85 38.56 -1.65
CA GLY A 61 -5.53 39.19 -1.78
C GLY A 61 -5.63 40.71 -1.82
N LEU A 62 -4.84 41.37 -0.97
CA LEU A 62 -4.70 42.84 -0.89
C LEU A 62 -4.41 43.48 -2.26
N PRO A 63 -4.54 44.83 -2.41
CA PRO A 63 -4.22 45.54 -3.65
C PRO A 63 -2.80 45.20 -4.15
N TYR A 64 -2.73 44.26 -5.08
CA TYR A 64 -1.48 43.71 -5.57
C TYR A 64 -0.88 44.70 -6.56
N LYS A 65 0.31 45.22 -6.25
CA LYS A 65 1.11 46.00 -7.18
C LYS A 65 2.15 45.07 -7.81
N PRO A 66 2.03 44.73 -9.10
CA PRO A 66 3.05 43.97 -9.80
C PRO A 66 4.42 44.63 -9.64
N PRO A 67 5.52 43.86 -9.59
CA PRO A 67 6.84 44.44 -9.39
C PRO A 67 7.22 45.43 -10.49
N LYS A 68 7.78 46.59 -10.11
CA LYS A 68 8.11 47.70 -11.05
C LYS A 68 9.12 47.34 -12.15
N ASN A 69 9.92 46.27 -11.97
CA ASN A 69 11.02 45.89 -12.85
C ASN A 69 10.89 44.46 -13.39
N LEU A 70 9.82 44.19 -14.16
CA LEU A 70 9.55 42.88 -14.77
C LEU A 70 10.72 42.34 -15.63
N LYS A 71 11.52 43.22 -16.26
CA LYS A 71 12.70 42.84 -17.05
C LYS A 71 13.88 42.30 -16.22
N LYS A 72 13.95 42.60 -14.91
CA LYS A 72 15.03 42.14 -14.01
C LYS A 72 14.59 41.00 -13.07
N MET A 73 13.31 40.93 -12.72
CA MET A 73 12.78 39.84 -11.90
C MET A 73 12.02 38.85 -12.79
N LYS A 74 12.67 37.71 -13.10
CA LYS A 74 12.07 36.62 -13.88
C LYS A 74 10.86 35.96 -13.20
N LYS A 75 10.61 36.21 -11.90
CA LYS A 75 9.56 35.56 -11.11
C LYS A 75 8.98 36.53 -10.07
N PRO A 76 7.79 37.11 -10.30
CA PRO A 76 7.15 38.02 -9.35
C PRO A 76 6.62 37.27 -8.11
N LYS A 77 6.44 38.00 -7.00
CA LYS A 77 5.71 37.49 -5.83
C LYS A 77 4.26 37.25 -6.26
N PRO A 78 3.65 36.07 -6.00
CA PRO A 78 2.26 35.84 -6.39
C PRO A 78 1.28 36.73 -5.61
N LYS A 79 0.12 37.00 -6.20
CA LYS A 79 -1.03 37.60 -5.50
C LYS A 79 -1.69 36.55 -4.61
N LEU A 80 -1.97 35.38 -5.19
CA LEU A 80 -2.54 34.21 -4.51
C LEU A 80 -1.59 33.02 -4.72
N GLU A 81 -1.35 32.25 -3.67
CA GLU A 81 -0.43 31.10 -3.70
C GLU A 81 -1.08 29.86 -3.09
N TYR A 82 -1.18 28.81 -3.90
CA TYR A 82 -1.80 27.53 -3.55
C TYR A 82 -0.83 26.39 -3.77
N TRP A 83 -0.89 25.37 -2.91
CA TRP A 83 -0.07 24.17 -3.05
C TRP A 83 -0.92 22.92 -3.26
N CYS A 84 -0.48 22.05 -4.17
CA CYS A 84 -0.87 20.65 -4.23
C CYS A 84 0.25 19.85 -3.57
N VAL A 85 -0.06 19.05 -2.55
CA VAL A 85 0.91 18.30 -1.77
C VAL A 85 0.58 16.82 -1.87
N SER A 86 1.56 16.01 -2.28
CA SER A 86 1.50 14.56 -2.32
C SER A 86 2.53 13.95 -1.35
N PRO A 87 2.43 12.66 -0.97
CA PRO A 87 3.39 12.04 -0.06
C PRO A 87 4.80 12.03 -0.64
N THR A 88 4.94 11.75 -1.94
CA THR A 88 6.20 11.78 -2.69
C THR A 88 6.05 12.57 -3.98
N TYR A 89 7.15 13.02 -4.58
CA TYR A 89 7.10 13.74 -5.88
C TYR A 89 6.54 12.87 -7.01
N ALA A 90 6.84 11.56 -7.03
CA ALA A 90 6.29 10.65 -8.02
C ALA A 90 4.74 10.61 -7.96
N MET A 91 4.17 10.66 -6.76
CA MET A 91 2.71 10.71 -6.59
C MET A 91 2.09 12.05 -6.99
N SER A 92 2.89 13.12 -7.15
CA SER A 92 2.36 14.42 -7.59
C SER A 92 1.95 14.42 -9.07
N GLU A 93 2.41 13.47 -9.87
CA GLU A 93 2.05 13.34 -11.29
C GLU A 93 0.54 13.16 -11.46
N ILE A 94 -0.09 12.34 -10.62
CA ILE A 94 -1.55 12.13 -10.63
C ILE A 94 -2.30 13.44 -10.35
N GLN A 95 -1.83 14.24 -9.39
CA GLN A 95 -2.44 15.56 -9.13
C GLN A 95 -2.25 16.53 -10.30
N GLN A 96 -1.11 16.46 -11.00
CA GLN A 96 -0.85 17.29 -12.17
C GLN A 96 -1.76 16.91 -13.35
N GLU A 97 -1.93 15.62 -13.60
CA GLU A 97 -2.84 15.09 -14.63
C GLU A 97 -4.29 15.51 -14.34
N GLU A 98 -4.80 15.25 -13.14
CA GLU A 98 -6.18 15.59 -12.77
C GLU A 98 -6.43 17.11 -12.81
N LEU A 99 -5.42 17.92 -12.48
CA LEU A 99 -5.55 19.37 -12.58
C LEU A 99 -5.46 19.86 -14.03
N SER A 100 -4.77 19.13 -14.91
CA SER A 100 -4.71 19.46 -16.35
C SER A 100 -6.06 19.29 -17.04
N ASP A 101 -6.87 18.33 -16.59
CA ASP A 101 -8.23 18.11 -17.09
C ASP A 101 -9.24 19.14 -16.56
N VAL A 102 -8.86 19.91 -15.55
CA VAL A 102 -9.76 20.87 -14.86
C VAL A 102 -9.45 22.32 -15.23
N LEU A 103 -8.17 22.64 -15.47
CA LEU A 103 -7.76 24.02 -15.73
C LEU A 103 -8.06 24.44 -17.18
N PRO A 104 -8.87 25.49 -17.40
CA PRO A 104 -9.07 26.05 -18.73
C PRO A 104 -7.77 26.60 -19.32
N GLU A 105 -7.45 26.24 -20.57
CA GLU A 105 -6.21 26.65 -21.24
C GLU A 105 -6.05 28.18 -21.26
N ASP A 106 -7.15 28.90 -21.42
CA ASP A 106 -7.18 30.35 -21.47
C ASP A 106 -6.84 31.00 -20.12
N MET A 107 -6.97 30.31 -18.99
CA MET A 107 -6.52 30.82 -17.68
C MET A 107 -5.03 30.60 -17.43
N ILE A 108 -4.40 29.67 -18.14
CA ILE A 108 -3.00 29.30 -17.93
C ILE A 108 -2.08 30.34 -18.58
N GLU A 109 -1.27 31.02 -17.77
CA GLU A 109 -0.22 31.93 -18.27
C GLU A 109 1.08 31.16 -18.57
N SER A 110 1.44 30.20 -17.71
CA SER A 110 2.53 29.27 -17.99
C SER A 110 2.44 28.02 -17.13
N TRP A 111 2.82 26.88 -17.71
CA TRP A 111 2.99 25.63 -17.00
C TRP A 111 4.47 25.20 -17.09
N ASP A 112 5.15 25.10 -15.95
CA ASP A 112 6.56 24.77 -15.87
C ASP A 112 6.75 23.43 -15.14
N MET A 113 6.65 22.34 -15.90
CA MET A 113 6.80 20.96 -15.40
C MET A 113 8.13 20.78 -14.66
N SER A 114 9.23 21.34 -15.19
CA SER A 114 10.56 21.23 -14.57
C SER A 114 10.65 21.85 -13.18
N LYS A 115 9.74 22.77 -12.85
CA LYS A 115 9.69 23.46 -11.55
C LYS A 115 8.42 23.16 -10.78
N ASN A 116 7.62 22.18 -11.24
CA ASN A 116 6.41 21.72 -10.57
C ASN A 116 5.48 22.88 -10.19
N ARG A 117 5.14 23.74 -11.16
CA ARG A 117 4.28 24.91 -10.91
C ARG A 117 3.52 25.41 -12.13
N ILE A 118 2.37 26.02 -11.87
CA ILE A 118 1.50 26.65 -12.85
C ILE A 118 1.27 28.10 -12.43
N TRP A 119 1.43 29.02 -13.37
CA TRP A 119 0.96 30.38 -13.24
C TRP A 119 -0.34 30.52 -14.01
N LEU A 120 -1.40 30.93 -13.32
CA LEU A 120 -2.62 31.39 -13.95
C LEU A 120 -2.58 32.91 -14.08
N LYS A 121 -3.35 33.42 -15.05
CA LYS A 121 -3.57 34.85 -15.24
C LYS A 121 -4.01 35.49 -13.91
N GLY A 122 -3.61 36.75 -13.70
CA GLY A 122 -3.92 37.46 -12.46
C GLY A 122 -2.96 37.20 -11.30
N TRP A 123 -1.76 36.65 -11.59
CA TRP A 123 -0.69 36.39 -10.63
C TRP A 123 -1.02 35.31 -9.59
N VAL A 124 -1.77 34.29 -10.02
CA VAL A 124 -2.10 33.14 -9.18
C VAL A 124 -1.09 32.04 -9.44
N LEU A 125 -0.48 31.53 -8.36
CA LEU A 125 0.53 30.49 -8.42
C LEU A 125 0.04 29.21 -7.78
N ILE A 126 0.02 28.13 -8.54
CA ILE A 126 -0.16 26.76 -8.05
C ILE A 126 1.20 26.06 -8.08
N GLN A 127 1.59 25.40 -6.99
CA GLN A 127 2.83 24.61 -6.93
C GLN A 127 2.56 23.19 -6.47
N PHE A 128 3.22 22.22 -7.08
CA PHE A 128 3.23 20.84 -6.65
C PHE A 128 4.42 20.60 -5.71
N LYS A 129 4.15 19.98 -4.58
CA LYS A 129 5.09 19.77 -3.47
C LYS A 129 5.02 18.33 -3.00
N SER A 130 6.12 17.85 -2.41
CA SER A 130 6.21 16.54 -1.78
C SER A 130 6.31 16.71 -0.26
N ALA A 131 5.58 15.87 0.48
CA ALA A 131 5.65 15.78 1.93
C ALA A 131 6.74 14.81 2.44
N ASP A 132 7.50 14.16 1.55
CA ASP A 132 8.57 13.21 1.90
C ASP A 132 9.59 13.84 2.87
N ASN A 133 9.95 15.10 2.59
CA ASN A 133 10.70 15.97 3.49
C ASN A 133 9.85 17.18 3.93
N PRO A 134 9.11 17.08 5.06
CA PRO A 134 8.21 18.13 5.53
C PRO A 134 8.89 19.49 5.73
N LYS A 135 10.18 19.51 6.11
CA LYS A 135 10.97 20.74 6.31
C LYS A 135 11.07 21.61 5.07
N SER A 136 10.82 21.05 3.88
CA SER A 136 10.79 21.81 2.62
C SER A 136 9.53 22.67 2.46
N LEU A 137 8.51 22.47 3.31
CA LEU A 137 7.21 23.15 3.28
C LEU A 137 7.17 24.42 4.16
N VAL A 138 8.33 25.03 4.44
CA VAL A 138 8.46 26.23 5.29
C VAL A 138 8.44 27.53 4.47
N GLY A 139 7.94 28.60 5.08
CA GLY A 139 8.37 29.96 4.76
C GLY A 139 7.50 30.74 3.77
N LYS A 140 6.28 30.26 3.49
CA LYS A 140 5.31 30.99 2.65
C LYS A 140 3.90 30.90 3.23
N GLY A 141 3.19 32.03 3.27
CA GLY A 141 1.76 32.05 3.57
C GLY A 141 0.94 31.59 2.35
N LEU A 142 -0.03 30.70 2.57
CA LEU A 142 -0.83 30.03 1.54
C LEU A 142 -2.29 30.45 1.60
N ASP A 143 -2.90 30.63 0.43
CA ASP A 143 -4.32 30.96 0.29
C ASP A 143 -5.20 29.70 0.30
N GLY A 144 -4.62 28.54 -0.03
CA GLY A 144 -5.22 27.23 0.10
C GLY A 144 -4.25 26.10 -0.23
N VAL A 145 -4.61 24.87 0.15
CA VAL A 145 -3.81 23.67 -0.12
C VAL A 145 -4.69 22.47 -0.43
N TRP A 146 -4.26 21.63 -1.37
CA TRP A 146 -4.83 20.31 -1.60
C TRP A 146 -3.81 19.24 -1.23
N LEU A 147 -4.12 18.41 -0.21
CA LEU A 147 -3.31 17.27 0.20
C LEU A 147 -3.94 15.98 -0.34
N ASP A 148 -3.23 15.27 -1.21
CA ASP A 148 -3.67 13.97 -1.73
C ASP A 148 -2.93 12.81 -1.05
N GLU A 149 -3.64 11.71 -0.84
CA GLU A 149 -3.21 10.56 -0.02
C GLU A 149 -2.68 11.00 1.36
N ALA A 150 -3.39 11.92 2.01
CA ALA A 150 -2.95 12.61 3.23
C ALA A 150 -2.61 11.69 4.41
N SER A 151 -3.30 10.54 4.53
CA SER A 151 -3.02 9.55 5.58
C SER A 151 -1.58 9.01 5.55
N LYS A 152 -0.94 9.02 4.37
CA LYS A 152 0.45 8.55 4.17
C LYS A 152 1.51 9.59 4.54
N MET A 153 1.11 10.83 4.81
CA MET A 153 2.05 11.88 5.16
C MET A 153 2.42 11.79 6.64
N LYS A 154 3.54 12.41 7.03
CA LYS A 154 3.90 12.56 8.45
C LYS A 154 3.05 13.65 9.09
N ALA A 155 2.59 13.46 10.33
CA ALA A 155 1.80 14.46 11.09
C ALA A 155 2.44 15.87 11.08
N GLU A 156 3.77 15.93 11.18
CA GLU A 156 4.55 17.18 11.15
C GLU A 156 4.30 18.01 9.88
N THR A 157 3.97 17.37 8.74
CA THR A 157 3.59 18.04 7.48
C THR A 157 2.48 19.05 7.71
N TRP A 158 1.46 18.66 8.49
CA TRP A 158 0.35 19.53 8.83
C TRP A 158 0.66 20.41 10.04
N THR A 159 0.93 19.78 11.18
CA THR A 159 1.03 20.47 12.48
C THR A 159 2.27 21.36 12.61
N GLY A 160 3.34 21.04 11.88
CA GLY A 160 4.59 21.79 11.90
C GLY A 160 4.72 22.84 10.79
N TYR A 161 4.02 22.69 9.66
CA TYR A 161 4.27 23.50 8.46
C TYR A 161 3.00 24.06 7.82
N LEU A 162 2.13 23.22 7.26
CA LEU A 162 1.02 23.69 6.43
C LEU A 162 -0.05 24.45 7.21
N SER A 163 -0.35 24.03 8.44
CA SER A 163 -1.32 24.75 9.29
C SER A 163 -0.88 26.19 9.58
N TYR A 164 0.40 26.42 9.89
CA TYR A 164 0.97 27.76 10.06
C TYR A 164 0.95 28.56 8.76
N ALA A 165 1.30 27.92 7.63
CA ALA A 165 1.29 28.57 6.33
C ALA A 165 -0.10 29.07 5.93
N LEU A 166 -1.17 28.34 6.26
CA LEU A 166 -2.55 28.76 6.02
C LEU A 166 -3.04 29.81 7.01
N ALA A 167 -2.58 29.76 8.27
CA ALA A 167 -3.01 30.68 9.32
C ALA A 167 -2.73 32.14 8.97
N ASP A 168 -1.60 32.43 8.34
CA ASP A 168 -1.18 33.78 7.94
C ASP A 168 -2.19 34.49 7.01
N LYS A 169 -2.96 33.73 6.24
CA LYS A 169 -3.88 34.26 5.21
C LYS A 169 -5.33 33.82 5.37
N GLY A 170 -5.66 33.06 6.41
CA GLY A 170 -6.97 32.42 6.53
C GLY A 170 -7.24 31.45 5.39
N GLY A 171 -6.22 30.69 4.95
CA GLY A 171 -6.33 29.75 3.85
C GLY A 171 -7.23 28.55 4.17
N TRP A 172 -7.74 27.91 3.11
CA TRP A 172 -8.59 26.72 3.16
C TRP A 172 -7.79 25.44 2.83
N SER A 173 -8.36 24.27 3.11
CA SER A 173 -7.74 22.99 2.78
C SER A 173 -8.72 21.99 2.17
N VAL A 174 -8.22 21.20 1.22
CA VAL A 174 -8.90 20.03 0.65
C VAL A 174 -8.00 18.82 0.90
N TRP A 175 -8.57 17.75 1.44
CA TRP A 175 -7.86 16.53 1.76
C TRP A 175 -8.51 15.39 1.01
N THR A 176 -7.73 14.60 0.28
CA THR A 176 -8.19 13.36 -0.33
C THR A 176 -7.34 12.23 0.23
N THR A 177 -7.97 11.16 0.72
CA THR A 177 -7.22 10.03 1.25
C THR A 177 -7.94 8.70 1.08
N THR A 178 -7.15 7.64 1.05
CA THR A 178 -7.59 6.30 1.46
C THR A 178 -7.16 6.10 2.92
N PRO A 179 -8.00 5.52 3.80
CA PRO A 179 -7.60 5.21 5.18
C PRO A 179 -6.40 4.28 5.29
N GLU A 180 -5.54 4.51 6.28
CA GLU A 180 -4.31 3.74 6.53
C GLU A 180 -4.17 3.42 8.02
N GLY A 181 -5.17 2.70 8.55
CA GLY A 181 -5.24 2.43 9.99
C GLY A 181 -5.63 3.67 10.81
N ILE A 182 -5.83 3.49 12.11
CA ILE A 182 -6.03 4.60 13.04
C ILE A 182 -4.67 5.24 13.30
N ASN A 183 -4.38 6.32 12.56
CA ASN A 183 -3.13 7.08 12.64
C ASN A 183 -3.43 8.57 12.95
N TRP A 184 -2.40 9.42 12.90
CA TRP A 184 -2.54 10.86 13.14
C TRP A 184 -3.63 11.53 12.27
N PHE A 185 -3.83 11.07 11.03
CA PHE A 185 -4.84 11.66 10.17
C PHE A 185 -6.25 11.31 10.68
N ALA A 186 -6.47 10.05 11.09
CA ALA A 186 -7.72 9.67 11.74
C ALA A 186 -7.96 10.49 13.01
N GLU A 187 -6.97 10.53 13.91
CA GLU A 187 -7.10 11.11 15.25
C GLU A 187 -7.13 12.65 15.26
N ASP A 188 -6.27 13.30 14.47
CA ASP A 188 -6.09 14.75 14.51
C ASP A 188 -6.89 15.49 13.44
N ILE A 189 -7.27 14.83 12.33
CA ILE A 189 -7.95 15.46 11.19
C ILE A 189 -9.38 14.97 11.06
N VAL A 190 -9.61 13.66 10.90
CA VAL A 190 -10.96 13.12 10.66
C VAL A 190 -11.88 13.37 11.85
N LEU A 191 -11.41 13.16 13.08
CA LEU A 191 -12.23 13.42 14.28
C LEU A 191 -12.66 14.88 14.43
N ARG A 192 -12.07 15.85 13.71
CA ARG A 192 -12.51 17.26 13.77
C ARG A 192 -13.88 17.47 13.13
N GLY A 193 -14.16 16.78 12.03
CA GLY A 193 -15.41 16.96 11.29
C GLY A 193 -16.61 16.28 11.95
N GLN A 194 -17.70 16.17 11.19
CA GLN A 194 -18.87 15.40 11.59
C GLN A 194 -18.63 13.89 11.50
N PHE A 195 -19.41 13.11 12.24
CA PHE A 195 -19.38 11.65 12.20
C PHE A 195 -19.49 11.11 10.77
N ILE A 196 -18.68 10.10 10.50
CA ILE A 196 -18.74 9.26 9.30
C ILE A 196 -18.59 7.82 9.72
N ASP A 197 -19.27 6.90 9.03
CA ASP A 197 -19.09 5.47 9.25
C ASP A 197 -17.78 4.98 8.60
N ALA A 198 -16.64 5.48 9.09
CA ALA A 198 -15.30 5.07 8.65
C ALA A 198 -14.60 4.20 9.70
N GLY A 199 -15.36 3.60 10.64
CA GLY A 199 -14.82 2.72 11.67
C GLY A 199 -14.18 3.43 12.86
N LEU A 200 -14.58 4.67 13.15
CA LEU A 200 -14.23 5.40 14.38
C LEU A 200 -15.49 5.59 15.24
N GLU A 201 -15.33 5.79 16.55
CA GLU A 201 -16.45 5.91 17.48
C GLU A 201 -17.12 7.29 17.37
N GLU A 202 -18.46 7.33 17.34
CA GLU A 202 -19.23 8.56 17.13
C GLU A 202 -18.92 9.62 18.20
N GLU A 203 -18.73 9.19 19.45
CA GLU A 203 -18.45 10.08 20.58
C GLU A 203 -17.09 10.79 20.51
N GLN A 204 -16.19 10.34 19.63
CA GLN A 204 -14.88 10.96 19.44
C GLN A 204 -14.92 12.16 18.48
N TYR A 205 -15.97 12.30 17.68
CA TYR A 205 -16.07 13.37 16.68
C TYR A 205 -16.41 14.72 17.31
N LEU A 206 -15.65 15.75 16.95
CA LEU A 206 -15.75 17.09 17.51
C LEU A 206 -16.81 17.95 16.80
N SER A 207 -17.16 17.62 15.55
CA SER A 207 -18.10 18.40 14.73
C SER A 207 -17.75 19.89 14.66
N ASP A 208 -16.46 20.20 14.52
CA ASP A 208 -15.94 21.55 14.36
C ASP A 208 -16.52 22.18 13.08
N PRO A 209 -17.18 23.35 13.14
CA PRO A 209 -17.80 23.97 11.98
C PRO A 209 -16.82 24.40 10.88
N GLU A 210 -15.51 24.49 11.18
CA GLU A 210 -14.47 24.73 10.16
C GLU A 210 -14.05 23.46 9.41
N TRP A 211 -14.54 22.27 9.80
CA TRP A 211 -14.14 20.98 9.24
C TRP A 211 -15.35 20.17 8.78
N ARG A 212 -15.29 19.69 7.54
CA ARG A 212 -16.32 18.82 6.99
C ARG A 212 -15.72 17.54 6.43
N ASN A 213 -16.15 16.42 7.00
CA ASN A 213 -15.84 15.10 6.49
C ASN A 213 -16.73 14.75 5.31
N PHE A 214 -16.20 13.99 4.37
CA PHE A 214 -16.95 13.28 3.36
C PHE A 214 -16.47 11.85 3.38
N TYR A 215 -17.39 10.94 3.10
CA TYR A 215 -17.12 9.53 3.17
C TYR A 215 -17.90 8.80 2.10
N TRP A 216 -17.19 7.94 1.36
CA TRP A 216 -17.79 7.00 0.44
C TRP A 216 -16.81 5.86 0.13
N THR A 217 -17.37 4.73 -0.25
CA THR A 217 -16.65 3.52 -0.60
C THR A 217 -16.40 3.46 -2.11
N SER A 218 -15.64 2.47 -2.54
CA SER A 218 -15.45 2.21 -3.98
C SER A 218 -16.74 1.71 -4.64
N LEU A 219 -17.68 1.18 -3.86
CA LEU A 219 -19.00 0.70 -4.32
C LEU A 219 -19.91 1.85 -4.73
N ASP A 220 -19.65 3.07 -4.26
CA ASP A 220 -20.42 4.26 -4.61
C ASP A 220 -20.09 4.80 -6.01
N ASN A 221 -19.04 4.27 -6.67
CA ASN A 221 -18.69 4.63 -8.04
C ASN A 221 -19.50 3.80 -9.06
N PRO A 222 -20.44 4.37 -9.82
CA PRO A 222 -21.40 3.61 -10.62
C PRO A 222 -20.82 2.94 -11.89
N ILE A 223 -19.53 3.09 -12.19
CA ILE A 223 -18.92 2.56 -13.42
C ILE A 223 -19.03 1.01 -13.46
N PRO A 224 -19.77 0.41 -14.42
CA PRO A 224 -20.07 -1.03 -14.39
C PRO A 224 -18.84 -1.93 -14.46
N GLU A 225 -17.85 -1.59 -15.27
CA GLU A 225 -16.62 -2.36 -15.40
C GLU A 225 -15.79 -2.32 -14.11
N LEU A 226 -15.69 -1.14 -13.49
CA LEU A 226 -15.04 -0.97 -12.20
C LEU A 226 -15.75 -1.80 -11.12
N GLN A 227 -17.09 -1.81 -11.11
CA GLN A 227 -17.85 -2.62 -10.14
C GLN A 227 -17.58 -4.12 -10.29
N ARG A 228 -17.42 -4.64 -11.52
CA ARG A 228 -17.00 -6.04 -11.72
C ARG A 228 -15.62 -6.32 -11.13
N ASN A 229 -14.67 -5.39 -11.32
CA ASN A 229 -13.32 -5.53 -10.76
C ASN A 229 -13.33 -5.45 -9.23
N ILE A 230 -14.09 -4.51 -8.65
CA ILE A 230 -14.25 -4.39 -7.20
C ILE A 230 -14.88 -5.67 -6.62
N GLN A 231 -15.88 -6.24 -7.29
CA GLN A 231 -16.48 -7.50 -6.85
C GLN A 231 -15.46 -8.64 -6.82
N ARG A 232 -14.63 -8.76 -7.86
CA ARG A 232 -13.52 -9.74 -7.88
C ARG A 232 -12.51 -9.50 -6.76
N MET A 233 -12.20 -8.23 -6.47
CA MET A 233 -11.33 -7.85 -5.35
C MET A 233 -11.94 -8.28 -4.01
N ILE A 234 -13.23 -8.05 -3.80
CA ILE A 234 -13.94 -8.49 -2.58
C ILE A 234 -13.87 -10.00 -2.43
N GLU A 235 -14.00 -10.75 -3.52
CA GLU A 235 -13.96 -12.21 -3.50
C GLU A 235 -12.56 -12.78 -3.24
N THR A 236 -11.52 -12.10 -3.71
CA THR A 236 -10.15 -12.63 -3.75
C THR A 236 -9.26 -12.08 -2.64
N TYR A 237 -9.38 -10.80 -2.31
CA TYR A 237 -8.56 -10.18 -1.27
C TYR A 237 -9.13 -10.41 0.11
N PRO A 238 -8.29 -10.60 1.13
CA PRO A 238 -8.78 -10.74 2.48
C PRO A 238 -9.57 -9.54 3.01
N GLU A 239 -10.42 -9.80 4.00
CA GLU A 239 -11.45 -8.86 4.44
C GLU A 239 -10.84 -7.54 4.93
N ARG A 240 -9.72 -7.58 5.65
CA ARG A 240 -9.01 -6.36 6.06
C ARG A 240 -8.60 -5.47 4.88
N TYR A 241 -8.08 -6.04 3.80
CA TYR A 241 -7.71 -5.23 2.63
C TYR A 241 -8.94 -4.67 1.93
N VAL A 242 -10.05 -5.42 1.92
CA VAL A 242 -11.33 -4.95 1.39
C VAL A 242 -11.89 -3.82 2.26
N ASP A 243 -11.93 -3.98 3.57
CA ASP A 243 -12.42 -2.97 4.50
C ASP A 243 -11.66 -1.66 4.39
N ARG A 244 -10.33 -1.74 4.25
CA ARG A 244 -9.48 -0.57 4.08
C ARG A 244 -9.60 0.05 2.69
N GLU A 245 -9.25 -0.72 1.66
CA GLU A 245 -9.08 -0.18 0.31
C GLU A 245 -10.41 0.04 -0.40
N ILE A 246 -11.42 -0.79 -0.13
CA ILE A 246 -12.73 -0.72 -0.79
C ILE A 246 -13.74 0.02 0.07
N ARG A 247 -13.89 -0.36 1.35
CA ARG A 247 -14.89 0.20 2.27
C ARG A 247 -14.38 1.40 3.08
N ALA A 248 -13.13 1.83 2.89
CA ALA A 248 -12.56 3.00 3.53
C ALA A 248 -12.73 3.02 5.06
N LYS A 249 -12.46 1.91 5.73
CA LYS A 249 -12.46 1.84 7.20
C LYS A 249 -11.06 2.15 7.75
N PHE A 250 -11.00 2.84 8.89
CA PHE A 250 -9.76 3.14 9.64
C PHE A 250 -9.41 2.04 10.66
N ASN A 251 -10.40 1.35 11.25
CA ASN A 251 -10.24 0.32 12.28
C ASN A 251 -9.92 -1.09 11.74
N VAL A 252 -9.11 -1.18 10.69
CA VAL A 252 -8.91 -2.42 9.96
C VAL A 252 -7.79 -3.28 10.56
N PHE A 253 -6.95 -2.69 11.40
CA PHE A 253 -5.81 -3.39 12.00
C PHE A 253 -6.06 -3.67 13.48
N HIS A 254 -6.27 -4.93 13.83
CA HIS A 254 -5.96 -5.43 15.17
C HIS A 254 -5.49 -6.89 15.12
N GLY A 255 -4.25 -7.13 15.58
CA GLY A 255 -3.71 -8.47 15.85
C GLY A 255 -2.82 -9.08 14.76
N GLN A 256 -3.09 -10.36 14.43
CA GLN A 256 -2.23 -11.20 13.58
C GLN A 256 -2.10 -10.68 12.14
N VAL A 257 -0.96 -10.91 11.52
CA VAL A 257 -0.70 -10.55 10.11
C VAL A 257 -1.51 -11.42 9.15
N TYR A 258 -1.62 -12.72 9.42
CA TYR A 258 -2.40 -13.68 8.62
C TYR A 258 -3.64 -14.13 9.38
N ASP A 259 -4.58 -13.22 9.64
CA ASP A 259 -5.83 -13.51 10.38
C ASP A 259 -6.73 -14.56 9.69
N GLU A 260 -6.51 -14.81 8.40
CA GLU A 260 -7.23 -15.78 7.61
C GLU A 260 -6.78 -17.21 7.94
N PHE A 261 -5.56 -17.37 8.45
CA PHE A 261 -5.01 -18.67 8.80
C PHE A 261 -5.79 -19.29 9.96
N LYS A 262 -6.23 -20.52 9.73
CA LYS A 262 -6.96 -21.36 10.68
C LYS A 262 -6.44 -22.78 10.57
N ARG A 263 -5.98 -23.36 11.69
CA ARG A 263 -5.53 -24.77 11.72
C ARG A 263 -6.59 -25.74 11.20
N THR A 264 -7.86 -25.48 11.50
CA THR A 264 -9.02 -26.30 11.07
C THR A 264 -9.31 -26.23 9.57
N THR A 265 -8.56 -25.43 8.82
CA THR A 265 -8.76 -25.23 7.38
C THR A 265 -7.47 -25.44 6.59
N HIS A 266 -6.35 -24.97 7.12
CA HIS A 266 -5.08 -24.87 6.39
C HIS A 266 -4.06 -25.94 6.78
N VAL A 267 -4.18 -26.54 7.97
CA VAL A 267 -3.24 -27.58 8.42
C VAL A 267 -3.77 -28.93 8.01
N VAL A 268 -3.00 -29.61 7.16
CA VAL A 268 -3.32 -30.92 6.58
C VAL A 268 -2.24 -31.93 6.94
N ASP A 269 -2.56 -33.21 6.86
CA ASP A 269 -1.55 -34.27 6.97
C ASP A 269 -1.11 -34.65 5.55
N MET A 270 0.21 -34.58 5.27
CA MET A 270 0.77 -34.92 3.96
C MET A 270 1.70 -36.13 4.09
N ARG A 271 1.38 -37.21 3.37
CA ARG A 271 2.19 -38.42 3.34
C ARG A 271 2.71 -38.68 1.94
N CYS A 272 4.03 -38.73 1.77
CA CYS A 272 4.62 -39.12 0.50
C CYS A 272 4.31 -40.60 0.21
N LEU A 273 3.78 -40.87 -0.98
CA LEU A 273 3.52 -42.22 -1.49
C LEU A 273 4.60 -42.67 -2.47
N ASP A 274 5.11 -41.75 -3.29
CA ASP A 274 6.18 -41.99 -4.25
C ASP A 274 6.98 -40.70 -4.50
N GLU A 275 8.21 -40.66 -4.00
CA GLU A 275 9.12 -39.51 -4.14
C GLU A 275 9.52 -39.27 -5.60
N SER A 276 9.62 -40.33 -6.43
CA SER A 276 10.13 -40.24 -7.81
C SER A 276 9.21 -39.49 -8.77
N ILE A 277 7.93 -39.42 -8.41
CA ILE A 277 6.90 -38.68 -9.15
C ILE A 277 6.19 -37.66 -8.26
N HIS A 278 6.75 -37.36 -7.08
CA HIS A 278 6.20 -36.41 -6.12
C HIS A 278 4.70 -36.63 -5.82
N LEU A 279 4.31 -37.89 -5.61
CA LEU A 279 2.93 -38.27 -5.27
C LEU A 279 2.74 -38.28 -3.76
N TYR A 280 1.74 -37.53 -3.29
CA TYR A 280 1.38 -37.40 -1.87
C TYR A 280 -0.10 -37.66 -1.65
N GLU A 281 -0.41 -38.37 -0.57
CA GLU A 281 -1.76 -38.42 -0.02
C GLU A 281 -1.94 -37.26 0.96
N ILE A 282 -2.94 -36.42 0.70
CA ILE A 282 -3.28 -35.27 1.55
C ILE A 282 -4.58 -35.57 2.30
N THR A 283 -4.54 -35.53 3.63
CA THR A 283 -5.74 -35.64 4.48
C THR A 283 -6.13 -34.26 5.01
N TYR A 284 -7.34 -33.83 4.66
CA TYR A 284 -7.89 -32.52 5.05
C TYR A 284 -8.56 -32.58 6.43
N PRO A 285 -8.80 -31.42 7.09
CA PRO A 285 -9.40 -31.37 8.42
C PRO A 285 -10.80 -31.98 8.54
N ASP A 286 -11.54 -32.07 7.43
CA ASP A 286 -12.85 -32.72 7.36
C ASP A 286 -12.77 -34.25 7.25
N GLY A 287 -11.55 -34.81 7.21
CA GLY A 287 -11.27 -36.23 7.06
C GLY A 287 -11.27 -36.72 5.61
N SER A 288 -11.53 -35.85 4.64
CA SER A 288 -11.38 -36.21 3.22
C SER A 288 -9.92 -36.41 2.85
N THR A 289 -9.65 -37.36 1.95
CA THR A 289 -8.32 -37.63 1.42
C THR A 289 -8.26 -37.38 -0.07
N LYS A 290 -7.10 -36.92 -0.55
CA LYS A 290 -6.84 -36.71 -1.97
C LYS A 290 -5.38 -36.99 -2.31
N ASP A 291 -5.17 -37.77 -3.36
CA ASP A 291 -3.85 -37.96 -3.94
C ASP A 291 -3.51 -36.77 -4.85
N ILE A 292 -2.34 -36.19 -4.62
CA ILE A 292 -1.82 -35.03 -5.36
C ILE A 292 -0.41 -35.36 -5.84
N THR A 293 -0.20 -35.20 -7.15
CA THR A 293 1.13 -35.18 -7.75
C THR A 293 1.54 -33.72 -7.93
N PHE A 294 2.56 -33.28 -7.20
CA PHE A 294 3.08 -31.93 -7.37
C PHE A 294 3.80 -31.81 -8.71
N SER A 295 3.52 -30.73 -9.45
CA SER A 295 4.17 -30.51 -10.76
C SER A 295 5.59 -30.00 -10.63
N ARG A 296 5.90 -29.35 -9.51
CA ARG A 296 7.21 -28.77 -9.20
C ARG A 296 7.33 -28.45 -7.71
N PHE A 297 8.56 -28.20 -7.27
CA PHE A 297 8.86 -27.68 -5.94
C PHE A 297 9.64 -26.38 -6.01
N ILE A 298 9.32 -25.45 -5.12
CA ILE A 298 10.10 -24.24 -4.88
C ILE A 298 10.55 -24.18 -3.42
N GLY A 299 11.65 -23.46 -3.20
CA GLY A 299 12.21 -23.21 -1.88
C GLY A 299 12.08 -21.76 -1.45
N GLY A 300 11.77 -21.55 -0.18
CA GLY A 300 11.93 -20.24 0.49
C GLY A 300 13.06 -20.32 1.49
N MET A 301 13.98 -19.36 1.49
CA MET A 301 15.14 -19.38 2.39
C MET A 301 15.28 -18.07 3.17
N ASP A 302 15.41 -18.19 4.49
CA ASP A 302 15.80 -17.10 5.38
C ASP A 302 17.16 -17.41 6.02
N HIS A 303 18.04 -16.41 6.07
CA HIS A 303 19.39 -16.58 6.58
C HIS A 303 19.43 -16.36 8.09
N GLY A 304 20.19 -17.18 8.81
CA GLY A 304 20.26 -17.07 10.26
C GLY A 304 21.47 -17.78 10.88
N TRP A 305 21.93 -17.23 11.99
CA TRP A 305 22.90 -17.88 12.89
C TRP A 305 22.39 -17.88 14.34
N ASN A 306 22.26 -16.68 14.94
CA ASN A 306 21.61 -16.51 16.24
C ASN A 306 20.09 -16.66 16.08
N ASP A 307 19.56 -16.04 15.03
CA ASP A 307 18.24 -16.34 14.51
C ASP A 307 18.28 -17.63 13.67
N PRO A 308 17.16 -18.36 13.56
CA PRO A 308 17.07 -19.58 12.77
C PRO A 308 17.32 -19.33 11.28
N ALA A 309 18.18 -20.16 10.69
CA ALA A 309 18.21 -20.38 9.25
C ALA A 309 17.04 -21.30 8.87
N VAL A 310 16.28 -20.90 7.85
CA VAL A 310 15.09 -21.60 7.40
C VAL A 310 15.20 -21.96 5.92
N LEU A 311 14.78 -23.18 5.56
CA LEU A 311 14.42 -23.57 4.20
C LEU A 311 13.06 -24.27 4.21
N LEU A 312 12.08 -23.73 3.48
CA LEU A 312 10.76 -24.36 3.30
C LEU A 312 10.70 -25.06 1.95
N ALA A 313 10.24 -26.32 1.91
CA ALA A 313 9.87 -27.01 0.68
C ALA A 313 8.40 -26.79 0.36
N ILE A 314 8.10 -26.20 -0.79
CA ILE A 314 6.74 -25.87 -1.21
C ILE A 314 6.40 -26.62 -2.49
N GLY A 315 5.50 -27.60 -2.40
CA GLY A 315 4.95 -28.31 -3.55
C GLY A 315 3.89 -27.47 -4.25
N CYS A 316 3.96 -27.38 -5.57
CA CYS A 316 3.07 -26.56 -6.37
C CYS A 316 2.23 -27.42 -7.33
N ILE A 317 0.92 -27.11 -7.43
CA ILE A 317 0.02 -27.71 -8.42
C ILE A 317 -1.01 -26.68 -8.90
N GLY A 318 -0.92 -26.26 -10.16
CA GLY A 318 -1.76 -25.17 -10.67
C GLY A 318 -1.54 -23.89 -9.86
N GLU A 319 -2.61 -23.36 -9.25
CA GLU A 319 -2.55 -22.18 -8.36
C GLU A 319 -2.35 -22.53 -6.88
N ASP A 320 -2.22 -23.82 -6.54
CA ASP A 320 -2.17 -24.30 -5.16
C ASP A 320 -0.73 -24.53 -4.67
N TYR A 321 -0.47 -24.12 -3.44
CA TYR A 321 0.80 -24.28 -2.73
C TYR A 321 0.63 -25.17 -1.50
N TYR A 322 1.59 -26.06 -1.26
CA TYR A 322 1.62 -26.97 -0.13
C TYR A 322 2.98 -26.88 0.53
N ILE A 323 3.06 -26.36 1.76
CA ILE A 323 4.31 -26.37 2.54
C ILE A 323 4.49 -27.78 3.09
N VAL A 324 5.39 -28.55 2.47
CA VAL A 324 5.54 -30.00 2.69
C VAL A 324 6.49 -30.31 3.84
N GLU A 325 7.63 -29.62 3.87
CA GLU A 325 8.69 -29.82 4.86
C GLU A 325 9.35 -28.48 5.22
N GLU A 326 9.81 -28.36 6.47
CA GLU A 326 10.59 -27.23 6.96
C GLU A 326 11.95 -27.72 7.47
N SER A 327 13.02 -27.05 7.07
CA SER A 327 14.30 -27.07 7.76
C SER A 327 14.40 -25.80 8.59
N TYR A 328 14.61 -25.94 9.90
CA TYR A 328 14.67 -24.83 10.86
C TYR A 328 15.81 -25.07 11.84
N ALA A 329 16.91 -24.32 11.72
CA ALA A 329 18.14 -24.59 12.45
C ALA A 329 18.80 -23.31 12.97
N GLN A 330 19.37 -23.37 14.17
CA GLN A 330 20.16 -22.28 14.77
C GLN A 330 21.58 -22.75 15.07
N HIS A 331 22.55 -21.84 15.03
CA HIS A 331 23.95 -22.12 15.32
C HIS A 331 24.56 -23.22 14.44
N VAL A 332 24.12 -23.32 13.19
CA VAL A 332 24.66 -24.27 12.19
C VAL A 332 25.43 -23.47 11.15
N ASN A 333 26.67 -23.86 10.90
CA ASN A 333 27.51 -23.16 9.94
C ASN A 333 26.96 -23.36 8.53
N VAL A 334 27.05 -22.31 7.70
CA VAL A 334 26.62 -22.39 6.30
C VAL A 334 27.37 -23.51 5.58
N LEU A 335 28.70 -23.52 5.72
CA LEU A 335 29.58 -24.50 5.10
C LEU A 335 30.62 -25.01 6.09
N VAL A 336 30.70 -26.33 6.22
CA VAL A 336 31.80 -27.01 6.92
C VAL A 336 32.28 -28.15 6.03
N VAL A 337 33.55 -28.12 5.66
CA VAL A 337 34.20 -29.14 4.85
C VAL A 337 35.27 -29.81 5.70
N GLY A 338 35.15 -31.12 5.86
CA GLY A 338 36.11 -31.93 6.60
C GLY A 338 37.46 -32.00 5.90
N SER A 339 38.47 -32.50 6.61
CA SER A 339 39.84 -32.62 6.08
C SER A 339 39.96 -33.52 4.86
N ASP A 340 38.99 -34.41 4.64
CA ASP A 340 38.88 -35.31 3.49
C ASP A 340 38.12 -34.69 2.30
N GLY A 341 37.66 -33.45 2.43
CA GLY A 341 36.86 -32.75 1.42
C GLY A 341 35.36 -33.07 1.47
N ALA A 342 34.90 -33.89 2.42
CA ALA A 342 33.48 -34.20 2.57
C ALA A 342 32.74 -33.09 3.33
N LEU A 343 31.45 -32.92 3.01
CA LEU A 343 30.57 -32.02 3.77
C LEU A 343 30.24 -32.62 5.14
N GLU A 344 30.61 -31.88 6.19
CA GLU A 344 30.17 -32.16 7.56
C GLU A 344 28.75 -31.63 7.81
N ASP A 345 28.26 -31.68 9.05
CA ASP A 345 26.95 -31.12 9.39
C ASP A 345 26.98 -29.58 9.25
N CYS A 346 26.36 -29.10 8.18
CA CYS A 346 26.26 -27.69 7.81
C CYS A 346 24.98 -27.45 6.98
N LEU A 347 24.58 -26.19 6.81
CA LEU A 347 23.37 -25.85 6.07
C LEU A 347 23.43 -26.31 4.61
N VAL A 348 24.58 -26.16 3.94
CA VAL A 348 24.77 -26.65 2.56
C VAL A 348 24.44 -28.13 2.44
N LYS A 349 24.91 -28.98 3.37
CA LYS A 349 24.63 -30.41 3.33
C LYS A 349 23.14 -30.70 3.49
N ARG A 350 22.49 -30.11 4.49
CA ARG A 350 21.07 -30.30 4.77
C ARG A 350 20.19 -29.86 3.61
N TYR A 351 20.52 -28.71 3.01
CA TYR A 351 19.76 -28.18 1.87
C TYR A 351 19.99 -28.98 0.60
N LYS A 352 21.18 -29.56 0.39
CA LYS A 352 21.41 -30.54 -0.69
C LYS A 352 20.57 -31.79 -0.50
N GLU A 353 20.54 -32.38 0.69
CA GLU A 353 19.71 -33.56 1.00
C GLU A 353 18.21 -33.27 0.80
N MET A 354 17.78 -32.03 1.07
CA MET A 354 16.42 -31.57 0.78
C MET A 354 16.19 -31.42 -0.74
N ASN A 355 17.13 -30.81 -1.47
CA ASN A 355 17.07 -30.67 -2.93
C ASN A 355 17.16 -32.01 -3.68
N ASP A 356 17.85 -33.00 -3.14
CA ASP A 356 17.93 -34.34 -3.72
C ASP A 356 16.58 -35.08 -3.65
N ARG A 357 15.72 -34.74 -2.68
CA ARG A 357 14.37 -35.29 -2.54
C ARG A 357 13.34 -34.51 -3.35
N TYR A 358 13.40 -33.19 -3.31
CA TYR A 358 12.36 -32.32 -3.88
C TYR A 358 12.69 -31.78 -5.27
N HIS A 359 13.97 -31.80 -5.67
CA HIS A 359 14.46 -31.24 -6.93
C HIS A 359 13.89 -29.84 -7.19
N PHE A 360 14.29 -28.88 -6.36
CA PHE A 360 13.75 -27.52 -6.44
C PHE A 360 14.01 -26.91 -7.81
N ASP A 361 12.98 -26.31 -8.40
CA ASP A 361 13.16 -25.48 -9.59
C ASP A 361 14.02 -24.27 -9.21
N GLU A 362 13.63 -23.60 -8.11
CA GLU A 362 14.24 -22.38 -7.62
C GLU A 362 14.12 -22.29 -6.09
N ILE A 363 15.14 -21.75 -5.43
CA ILE A 363 15.12 -21.41 -4.01
C ILE A 363 15.32 -19.91 -3.85
N TRP A 364 14.31 -19.20 -3.36
CA TRP A 364 14.35 -17.74 -3.19
C TRP A 364 14.85 -17.38 -1.80
N ALA A 365 15.99 -16.70 -1.73
CA ALA A 365 16.68 -16.34 -0.49
C ALA A 365 16.69 -14.83 -0.27
N ASP A 366 16.77 -14.41 0.99
CA ASP A 366 16.99 -13.01 1.37
C ASP A 366 18.27 -12.46 0.69
N PRO A 367 18.20 -11.36 -0.10
CA PRO A 367 19.37 -10.78 -0.77
C PRO A 367 20.39 -10.14 0.18
N SER A 368 20.13 -10.06 1.48
CA SER A 368 21.01 -9.38 2.45
C SER A 368 22.38 -10.05 2.63
N GLU A 369 22.50 -11.36 2.37
CA GLU A 369 23.73 -12.17 2.57
C GLU A 369 24.24 -12.79 1.25
N PRO A 370 24.82 -11.99 0.33
CA PRO A 370 25.24 -12.47 -1.00
C PRO A 370 26.35 -13.54 -0.95
N GLU A 371 27.17 -13.56 0.11
CA GLU A 371 28.22 -14.57 0.30
C GLU A 371 27.62 -15.96 0.56
N TYR A 372 26.51 -16.04 1.31
CA TYR A 372 25.82 -17.30 1.55
C TYR A 372 25.17 -17.82 0.27
N ILE A 373 24.51 -16.93 -0.49
CA ILE A 373 23.93 -17.25 -1.80
C ILE A 373 24.99 -17.81 -2.74
N SER A 374 26.16 -17.15 -2.83
CA SER A 374 27.29 -17.63 -3.63
C SER A 374 27.75 -19.01 -3.19
N THR A 375 27.84 -19.23 -1.87
CA THR A 375 28.21 -20.54 -1.31
C THR A 375 27.24 -21.63 -1.71
N TYR A 376 25.93 -21.42 -1.57
CA TYR A 376 24.93 -22.43 -1.95
C TYR A 376 24.99 -22.75 -3.45
N ARG A 377 25.17 -21.74 -4.32
CA ARG A 377 25.32 -21.92 -5.77
C ARG A 377 26.56 -22.74 -6.13
N ASN A 378 27.68 -22.55 -5.43
CA ASN A 378 28.89 -23.34 -5.64
C ASN A 378 28.73 -24.84 -5.30
N TYR A 379 27.66 -25.19 -4.58
CA TYR A 379 27.29 -26.56 -4.24
C TYR A 379 26.04 -27.05 -4.99
N ASP A 380 25.75 -26.44 -6.15
CA ASP A 380 24.69 -26.81 -7.10
C ASP A 380 23.26 -26.63 -6.57
N LEU A 381 23.05 -25.80 -5.55
CA LEU A 381 21.69 -25.42 -5.13
C LEU A 381 21.15 -24.27 -6.01
N PRO A 382 19.89 -24.35 -6.48
CA PRO A 382 19.30 -23.38 -7.41
C PRO A 382 18.84 -22.09 -6.69
N VAL A 383 19.73 -21.45 -5.93
CA VAL A 383 19.39 -20.29 -5.10
C VAL A 383 19.39 -18.98 -5.91
N LYS A 384 18.33 -18.19 -5.75
CA LYS A 384 18.14 -16.85 -6.33
C LYS A 384 17.89 -15.79 -5.25
N GLU A 385 18.23 -14.56 -5.56
CA GLU A 385 17.96 -13.40 -4.72
C GLU A 385 16.47 -13.02 -4.84
N ALA A 386 15.76 -12.96 -3.71
CA ALA A 386 14.35 -12.66 -3.68
C ALA A 386 14.06 -11.15 -3.76
N ASN A 387 12.98 -10.77 -4.46
CA ASN A 387 12.27 -9.53 -4.18
C ASN A 387 11.69 -9.60 -2.76
N ASN A 388 12.26 -8.81 -1.84
CA ASN A 388 11.97 -8.85 -0.42
C ASN A 388 11.00 -7.76 0.05
N THR A 389 10.17 -7.20 -0.85
CA THR A 389 9.14 -6.22 -0.48
C THR A 389 8.11 -6.82 0.49
N ILE A 390 7.95 -6.19 1.66
CA ILE A 390 7.17 -6.73 2.78
C ILE A 390 5.66 -6.65 2.51
N GLY A 391 5.14 -5.42 2.31
CA GLY A 391 3.70 -5.18 2.17
C GLY A 391 3.04 -5.95 1.01
N PRO A 392 3.57 -5.83 -0.24
CA PRO A 392 3.10 -6.61 -1.38
C PRO A 392 3.20 -8.13 -1.14
N GLY A 393 4.33 -8.62 -0.61
CA GLY A 393 4.52 -10.04 -0.32
C GLY A 393 3.55 -10.60 0.71
N ILE A 394 3.33 -9.90 1.84
CA ILE A 394 2.35 -10.30 2.86
C ILE A 394 0.94 -10.36 2.24
N ARG A 395 0.56 -9.36 1.45
CA ARG A 395 -0.75 -9.33 0.80
C ARG A 395 -0.95 -10.55 -0.08
N GLU A 396 0.06 -10.89 -0.87
CA GLU A 396 0.03 -12.02 -1.79
C GLU A 396 -0.21 -13.34 -1.04
N VAL A 397 0.60 -13.61 -0.01
CA VAL A 397 0.44 -14.79 0.86
C VAL A 397 -0.94 -14.80 1.54
N SER A 398 -1.42 -13.65 2.00
CA SER A 398 -2.74 -13.54 2.64
C SER A 398 -3.87 -13.94 1.69
N THR A 399 -3.77 -13.63 0.39
CA THR A 399 -4.77 -14.05 -0.60
C THR A 399 -4.89 -15.57 -0.72
N LEU A 400 -3.80 -16.30 -0.49
CA LEU A 400 -3.79 -17.76 -0.56
C LEU A 400 -4.49 -18.41 0.64
N TYR A 401 -4.40 -17.78 1.81
CA TYR A 401 -5.13 -18.21 3.02
C TYR A 401 -6.63 -17.91 2.95
N LYS A 402 -7.07 -16.99 2.09
CA LYS A 402 -8.50 -16.69 1.96
C LYS A 402 -9.24 -17.91 1.38
N VAL A 403 -10.26 -18.38 2.11
CA VAL A 403 -11.21 -19.38 1.59
C VAL A 403 -12.06 -18.73 0.49
N LYS A 404 -11.88 -19.17 -0.75
CA LYS A 404 -12.60 -18.61 -1.91
C LYS A 404 -14.07 -19.04 -1.89
N VAL A 405 -14.99 -18.09 -2.08
CA VAL A 405 -16.45 -18.35 -2.06
C VAL A 405 -16.87 -19.39 -3.11
N GLY A 406 -16.26 -19.36 -4.30
CA GLY A 406 -16.61 -20.27 -5.39
C GLY A 406 -16.16 -21.72 -5.20
N THR A 407 -15.02 -21.95 -4.54
CA THR A 407 -14.45 -23.31 -4.36
C THR A 407 -14.66 -23.86 -2.95
N GLY A 408 -14.96 -23.00 -1.98
CA GLY A 408 -15.06 -23.37 -0.57
C GLY A 408 -13.71 -23.74 0.08
N ARG A 409 -12.57 -23.44 -0.56
CA ARG A 409 -11.24 -23.81 -0.06
C ARG A 409 -10.17 -22.72 -0.30
N PRO A 410 -9.08 -22.70 0.50
CA PRO A 410 -7.92 -21.85 0.26
C PRO A 410 -7.01 -22.42 -0.86
N ASN A 411 -5.95 -21.68 -1.21
CA ASN A 411 -4.91 -22.10 -2.16
C ASN A 411 -3.56 -22.39 -1.50
N ILE A 412 -3.44 -22.28 -0.18
CA ILE A 412 -2.25 -22.71 0.54
C ILE A 412 -2.61 -23.65 1.69
N TYR A 413 -1.82 -24.72 1.82
CA TYR A 413 -1.91 -25.67 2.91
C TYR A 413 -0.54 -25.90 3.54
N VAL A 414 -0.54 -26.22 4.83
CA VAL A 414 0.68 -26.44 5.62
C VAL A 414 0.63 -27.84 6.20
N ASN A 415 1.71 -28.61 6.00
CA ASN A 415 1.82 -29.94 6.57
C ASN A 415 1.85 -29.84 8.10
N ARG A 416 1.12 -30.71 8.79
CA ARG A 416 1.04 -30.74 10.27
C ARG A 416 2.41 -30.85 10.94
N GLU A 417 3.38 -31.46 10.26
CA GLU A 417 4.75 -31.59 10.77
C GLU A 417 5.58 -30.30 10.69
N CYS A 418 5.16 -29.30 9.91
CA CYS A 418 5.81 -27.98 9.83
C CYS A 418 5.41 -27.10 11.04
N LYS A 419 5.84 -27.53 12.23
CA LYS A 419 5.42 -27.00 13.53
C LYS A 419 5.88 -25.55 13.73
N ASN A 420 7.06 -25.18 13.22
CA ASN A 420 7.58 -23.83 13.34
C ASN A 420 6.82 -22.88 12.42
N GLU A 421 6.60 -23.24 11.16
CA GLU A 421 5.77 -22.48 10.21
C GLU A 421 4.35 -22.23 10.75
N ILE A 422 3.70 -23.26 11.30
CA ILE A 422 2.37 -23.10 11.91
C ILE A 422 2.43 -22.14 13.11
N LYS A 423 3.41 -22.34 14.00
CA LYS A 423 3.57 -21.52 15.21
C LYS A 423 3.87 -20.06 14.85
N GLU A 424 4.77 -19.81 13.92
CA GLU A 424 5.12 -18.47 13.49
C GLU A 424 3.96 -17.78 12.79
N THR A 425 3.25 -18.47 11.88
CA THR A 425 2.05 -17.92 11.22
C THR A 425 1.01 -17.45 12.25
N GLU A 426 0.76 -18.22 13.31
CA GLU A 426 -0.18 -17.84 14.38
C GLU A 426 0.33 -16.72 15.30
N ASN A 427 1.64 -16.55 15.42
CA ASN A 427 2.23 -15.54 16.31
C ASN A 427 2.67 -14.27 15.56
N TYR A 428 2.63 -14.28 14.23
CA TYR A 428 3.03 -13.15 13.40
C TYR A 428 2.01 -12.02 13.52
N LYS A 429 2.47 -10.85 13.97
CA LYS A 429 1.63 -9.71 14.34
C LYS A 429 2.19 -8.41 13.78
N TRP A 430 1.32 -7.42 13.61
CA TRP A 430 1.72 -6.07 13.29
C TRP A 430 2.37 -5.40 14.52
N LYS A 431 3.47 -4.66 14.32
CA LYS A 431 4.11 -3.87 15.40
C LYS A 431 3.09 -2.89 15.97
N GLU A 432 3.16 -2.67 17.27
CA GLU A 432 2.39 -1.64 17.95
C GLU A 432 3.30 -0.50 18.40
N LYS A 433 2.94 0.74 18.09
CA LYS A 433 3.64 1.94 18.52
C LYS A 433 2.63 2.94 19.08
N ALA A 434 2.78 3.26 20.36
CA ALA A 434 1.91 4.21 21.08
C ALA A 434 0.40 3.86 21.01
N GLY A 435 0.05 2.57 21.03
CA GLY A 435 -1.35 2.11 20.93
C GLY A 435 -1.88 1.97 19.51
N GLN A 436 -1.06 2.26 18.48
CA GLN A 436 -1.43 2.11 17.07
C GLN A 436 -0.62 1.00 16.40
N HIS A 437 -1.26 0.18 15.58
CA HIS A 437 -0.57 -0.81 14.75
C HIS A 437 0.09 -0.16 13.54
N THR A 438 1.33 -0.53 13.24
CA THR A 438 2.03 -0.08 12.02
C THR A 438 1.84 -1.10 10.89
N GLU A 439 2.08 -0.69 9.64
CA GLU A 439 2.12 -1.60 8.49
C GLU A 439 3.40 -2.45 8.44
N GLU A 440 4.21 -2.43 9.50
CA GLU A 440 5.38 -3.28 9.63
C GLU A 440 5.08 -4.40 10.63
N PRO A 441 5.34 -5.66 10.28
CA PRO A 441 5.20 -6.76 11.21
C PRO A 441 6.25 -6.70 12.32
N GLU A 442 5.95 -7.27 13.48
CA GLU A 442 6.90 -7.46 14.56
C GLU A 442 8.08 -8.31 14.08
N ASP A 443 9.28 -7.82 14.36
CA ASP A 443 10.53 -8.50 14.02
C ASP A 443 10.85 -9.54 15.09
N LYS A 444 10.04 -10.60 15.13
CA LYS A 444 10.12 -11.66 16.13
C LYS A 444 9.45 -12.95 15.66
N ASN A 445 10.21 -14.05 15.59
CA ASN A 445 9.74 -15.37 15.15
C ASN A 445 9.00 -15.29 13.79
N ASN A 446 9.65 -14.65 12.82
CA ASN A 446 9.13 -14.39 11.47
C ASN A 446 9.92 -15.13 10.37
N HIS A 447 10.89 -15.96 10.73
CA HIS A 447 11.85 -16.55 9.80
C HIS A 447 11.20 -17.43 8.72
N THR A 448 10.22 -18.26 9.13
CA THR A 448 9.39 -19.04 8.20
C THR A 448 8.44 -18.15 7.39
N GLN A 449 7.99 -17.03 7.96
CA GLN A 449 7.09 -16.10 7.28
C GLN A 449 7.82 -15.32 6.18
N ASP A 450 9.06 -14.92 6.44
CA ASP A 450 9.94 -14.29 5.47
C ASP A 450 10.36 -15.28 4.38
N SER A 451 10.83 -16.48 4.75
CA SER A 451 11.09 -17.58 3.82
C SER A 451 9.91 -17.88 2.88
N LYS A 452 8.70 -18.07 3.44
CA LYS A 452 7.46 -18.31 2.67
C LYS A 452 7.12 -17.15 1.75
N ARG A 453 7.25 -15.91 2.24
CA ARG A 453 7.00 -14.69 1.47
C ARG A 453 7.95 -14.58 0.29
N TYR A 454 9.25 -14.85 0.50
CA TYR A 454 10.25 -14.84 -0.58
C TYR A 454 9.92 -15.84 -1.67
N ALA A 455 9.59 -17.08 -1.31
CA ALA A 455 9.24 -18.11 -2.29
C ALA A 455 7.99 -17.73 -3.09
N ILE A 456 6.87 -17.48 -2.41
CA ILE A 456 5.56 -17.31 -3.04
C ILE A 456 5.50 -16.03 -3.87
N TYR A 457 6.04 -14.92 -3.36
CA TYR A 457 5.96 -13.63 -4.03
C TYR A 457 6.75 -13.64 -5.36
N ASN A 458 7.95 -14.20 -5.36
CA ASN A 458 8.80 -14.27 -6.55
C ASN A 458 8.30 -15.32 -7.56
N ASP A 459 7.75 -16.43 -7.08
CA ASP A 459 7.13 -17.44 -7.94
C ASP A 459 5.97 -16.86 -8.75
N ARG A 460 5.10 -16.07 -8.10
CA ARG A 460 3.98 -15.42 -8.77
C ARG A 460 4.37 -14.24 -9.64
N GLU A 461 5.41 -13.47 -9.29
CA GLU A 461 5.95 -12.45 -10.19
C GLU A 461 6.47 -13.09 -11.50
N GLY A 462 7.11 -14.26 -11.42
CA GLY A 462 7.58 -15.03 -12.58
C GLY A 462 6.46 -15.48 -13.54
N ASP A 463 5.29 -15.84 -13.01
CA ASP A 463 4.10 -16.19 -13.80
C ASP A 463 3.40 -14.97 -14.43
N THR A 464 3.57 -13.77 -13.87
CA THR A 464 2.94 -12.51 -14.35
C THR A 464 3.71 -11.80 -15.47
N GLY A 465 4.44 -12.54 -16.31
CA GLY A 465 5.03 -12.03 -17.57
C GLY A 465 4.03 -11.39 -18.56
N PHE A 466 2.74 -11.31 -18.22
CA PHE A 466 1.78 -10.37 -18.79
C PHE A 466 1.46 -9.25 -17.80
N ALA A 467 2.08 -8.10 -18.06
CA ALA A 467 1.98 -6.84 -17.36
C ALA A 467 0.56 -6.45 -16.90
N PHE A 468 0.46 -5.99 -15.65
CA PHE A 468 -0.50 -4.97 -15.26
C PHE A 468 0.27 -3.65 -15.13
N GLY A 469 0.30 -2.90 -16.23
CA GLY A 469 0.55 -1.46 -16.23
C GLY A 469 -0.71 -0.67 -15.91
#